data_AF-A0A497TL71-F1
#
_entry.id   AF-A0A497TL71-F1
#
_cell.length_a   1.000
_cell.length_b   1.000
_cell.length_c   1.000
_cell.angle_alpha   90.00
_cell.angle_beta   90.00
_cell.angle_gamma   90.00
#
_symmetry.space_group_name_H-M   'P 1'
#
loop_
_entity.id
_entity.type
_entity.pdbx_description
1 polymer ?
#
loop_
_entity_poly.entity_id
_entity_poly.type
_entity_poly.pdbx_seq_one_letter_code
_entity_poly.pdbx_strand_id
1 'polypeptide(L)'
;MKISGFTFLRNGVLLGYPFEESIRSVLPICDEFVIALGESSDGTRERIEAIGSDKIRIIDTRWNEAMQDRGYVYAQQKMIAQFNCSGDWAFYLEGDEVLHEQDLETIRATMERYLDDSAVEALIFDYHHFYGSPDWVAISPGWYRRAPRIIRNTIRNYSPDGLFFVVMDKNKQGRYPKAALAGAPIYHYGHVRSAARMREKINQVSRYWGHEPPKFETYAIDPQAVRPFEGSHPAVVRPWLAAEAEKQFAPDPSHQPTRRERKHRLAMKLERWFNVELSKKHYRLVRK
;
A
#
# COMPACT_ATOMS: atom_id res chain seq x y z
N MET A 1 7.84 -13.61 -19.73
CA MET A 1 7.32 -13.18 -18.41
C MET A 1 5.97 -12.52 -18.62
N LYS A 2 4.95 -12.93 -17.87
CA LYS A 2 3.65 -12.27 -17.77
C LYS A 2 3.48 -11.66 -16.38
N ILE A 3 3.00 -10.43 -16.30
CA ILE A 3 2.77 -9.67 -15.05
C ILE A 3 1.27 -9.39 -14.90
N SER A 4 0.67 -9.89 -13.83
CA SER A 4 -0.69 -9.53 -13.42
C SER A 4 -0.63 -8.45 -12.35
N GLY A 5 -1.10 -7.25 -12.64
CA GLY A 5 -1.40 -6.28 -11.59
C GLY A 5 -2.72 -6.63 -10.91
N PHE A 6 -2.88 -6.31 -9.64
CA PHE A 6 -4.16 -6.49 -8.97
C PHE A 6 -4.36 -5.56 -7.78
N THR A 7 -5.64 -5.31 -7.48
CA THR A 7 -6.05 -4.53 -6.32
C THR A 7 -7.46 -4.91 -5.87
N PHE A 8 -7.92 -4.32 -4.78
CA PHE A 8 -9.33 -4.30 -4.40
C PHE A 8 -9.77 -2.87 -4.12
N LEU A 9 -11.03 -2.56 -4.42
CA LEU A 9 -11.58 -1.21 -4.23
C LEU A 9 -13.02 -1.28 -3.72
N ARG A 10 -13.40 -0.25 -2.97
CA ARG A 10 -14.78 0.05 -2.60
C ARG A 10 -14.86 1.53 -2.23
N ASN A 11 -15.87 2.24 -2.75
CA ASN A 11 -16.10 3.66 -2.46
C ASN A 11 -14.84 4.54 -2.67
N GLY A 12 -14.08 4.28 -3.74
CA GLY A 12 -12.83 4.97 -4.05
C GLY A 12 -12.97 6.49 -4.15
N VAL A 13 -14.06 6.95 -4.79
CA VAL A 13 -14.35 8.38 -4.99
C VAL A 13 -14.78 9.04 -3.69
N LEU A 14 -15.72 8.43 -2.98
CA LEU A 14 -16.26 8.93 -1.72
C LEU A 14 -15.17 9.06 -0.66
N LEU A 15 -14.29 8.05 -0.59
CA LEU A 15 -13.18 8.00 0.36
C LEU A 15 -11.92 8.74 -0.13
N GLY A 16 -11.97 9.35 -1.32
CA GLY A 16 -10.93 10.20 -1.87
C GLY A 16 -9.60 9.48 -2.12
N TYR A 17 -9.61 8.20 -2.49
CA TYR A 17 -8.39 7.48 -2.84
C TYR A 17 -7.86 7.92 -4.22
N PRO A 18 -6.54 8.03 -4.44
CA PRO A 18 -5.96 8.22 -5.77
C PRO A 18 -5.92 6.90 -6.57
N PHE A 19 -7.07 6.21 -6.65
CA PHE A 19 -7.10 4.84 -7.18
C PHE A 19 -6.92 4.80 -8.70
N GLU A 20 -7.36 5.83 -9.43
CA GLU A 20 -7.09 5.94 -10.87
C GLU A 20 -5.60 6.13 -11.13
N GLU A 21 -4.96 6.97 -10.33
CA GLU A 21 -3.54 7.27 -10.42
C GLU A 21 -2.71 6.04 -10.06
N SER A 22 -3.12 5.31 -9.02
CA SER A 22 -2.57 4.01 -8.65
C SER A 22 -2.62 3.03 -9.83
N ILE A 23 -3.81 2.77 -10.39
CA ILE A 23 -4.01 1.85 -11.52
C ILE A 23 -3.18 2.29 -12.74
N ARG A 24 -3.27 3.57 -13.12
CA ARG A 24 -2.54 4.13 -14.27
C ARG A 24 -1.03 4.04 -14.12
N SER A 25 -0.49 4.13 -12.90
CA SER A 25 0.95 4.07 -12.66
C SER A 25 1.54 2.68 -12.93
N VAL A 26 0.77 1.61 -12.71
CA VAL A 26 1.27 0.22 -12.82
C VAL A 26 0.85 -0.45 -14.13
N LEU A 27 -0.26 -0.03 -14.76
CA LEU A 27 -0.72 -0.54 -16.05
C LEU A 27 0.33 -0.65 -17.17
N PRO A 28 1.31 0.27 -17.32
CA PRO A 28 2.32 0.18 -18.39
C PRO A 28 3.17 -1.09 -18.33
N ILE A 29 3.39 -1.65 -17.14
CA ILE A 29 4.22 -2.85 -16.93
C ILE A 29 3.40 -4.12 -16.72
N CYS A 30 2.06 -4.03 -16.68
CA CYS A 30 1.17 -5.18 -16.57
C CYS A 30 0.74 -5.71 -17.94
N ASP A 31 0.50 -7.01 -18.02
CA ASP A 31 -0.19 -7.66 -19.14
C ASP A 31 -1.70 -7.76 -18.87
N GLU A 32 -2.10 -7.81 -17.61
CA GLU A 32 -3.50 -7.73 -17.16
C GLU A 32 -3.57 -7.04 -15.79
N PHE A 33 -4.74 -6.49 -15.45
CA PHE A 33 -4.97 -5.82 -14.17
C PHE A 33 -6.32 -6.25 -13.56
N VAL A 34 -6.28 -7.01 -12.47
CA VAL A 34 -7.47 -7.62 -11.84
C VAL A 34 -7.93 -6.77 -10.65
N ILE A 35 -9.20 -6.37 -10.65
CA ILE A 35 -9.78 -5.55 -9.58
C ILE A 35 -10.93 -6.31 -8.93
N ALA A 36 -10.79 -6.64 -7.64
CA ALA A 36 -11.94 -7.03 -6.82
C ALA A 36 -12.71 -5.78 -6.39
N LEU A 37 -13.83 -5.51 -7.04
CA LEU A 37 -14.63 -4.31 -6.80
C LEU A 37 -15.84 -4.65 -5.92
N GLY A 38 -15.78 -4.17 -4.68
CA GLY A 38 -16.90 -4.26 -3.76
C GLY A 38 -18.05 -3.34 -4.17
N GLU A 39 -19.28 -3.72 -3.82
CA GLU A 39 -20.46 -2.86 -3.97
C GLU A 39 -20.19 -1.45 -3.42
N SER A 40 -20.17 -0.49 -4.34
CA SER A 40 -19.86 0.91 -4.07
C SER A 40 -21.12 1.75 -4.26
N SER A 41 -21.27 2.80 -3.47
CA SER A 41 -22.40 3.74 -3.53
C SER A 41 -22.00 5.08 -4.17
N ASP A 42 -20.92 5.09 -4.94
CA ASP A 42 -20.32 6.24 -5.58
C ASP A 42 -19.89 5.91 -7.01
N GLY A 43 -19.29 6.89 -7.70
CA GLY A 43 -18.85 6.74 -9.10
C GLY A 43 -17.58 5.90 -9.33
N THR A 44 -17.20 5.01 -8.39
CA THR A 44 -15.92 4.28 -8.48
C THR A 44 -15.83 3.40 -9.72
N ARG A 45 -16.91 2.67 -10.04
CA ARG A 45 -16.94 1.77 -11.19
C ARG A 45 -16.74 2.55 -12.49
N GLU A 46 -17.51 3.61 -12.66
CA GLU A 46 -17.51 4.46 -13.84
C GLU A 46 -16.13 5.08 -14.07
N ARG A 47 -15.45 5.49 -13.00
CA ARG A 47 -14.08 6.03 -13.08
C ARG A 47 -13.04 4.96 -13.43
N ILE A 48 -13.19 3.72 -12.95
CA ILE A 48 -12.33 2.60 -13.37
C ILE A 48 -12.56 2.30 -14.86
N GLU A 49 -13.81 2.21 -15.30
CA GLU A 49 -14.16 1.91 -16.70
C GLU A 49 -13.68 3.02 -17.65
N ALA A 50 -13.73 4.28 -17.21
CA ALA A 50 -13.19 5.43 -17.93
C ALA A 50 -11.67 5.42 -18.09
N ILE A 51 -10.93 4.53 -17.41
CA ILE A 51 -9.50 4.32 -17.70
C ILE A 51 -9.31 3.78 -19.13
N GLY A 52 -10.28 3.01 -19.64
CA GLY A 52 -10.33 2.60 -21.04
C GLY A 52 -9.25 1.59 -21.46
N SER A 53 -8.66 0.87 -20.49
CA SER A 53 -7.64 -0.14 -20.75
C SER A 53 -8.26 -1.53 -20.87
N ASP A 54 -8.03 -2.22 -21.99
CA ASP A 54 -8.42 -3.62 -22.23
C ASP A 54 -7.78 -4.62 -21.26
N LYS A 55 -6.64 -4.26 -20.67
CA LYS A 55 -5.97 -5.01 -19.59
C LYS A 55 -6.80 -5.11 -18.31
N ILE A 56 -7.73 -4.19 -18.04
CA ILE A 56 -8.48 -4.15 -16.77
C ILE A 56 -9.59 -5.20 -16.80
N ARG A 57 -9.63 -6.04 -15.77
CA ARG A 57 -10.72 -6.98 -15.51
C ARG A 57 -11.29 -6.76 -14.11
N ILE A 58 -12.57 -6.40 -14.06
CA ILE A 58 -13.29 -6.20 -12.81
C ILE A 58 -13.97 -7.51 -12.39
N ILE A 59 -13.84 -7.86 -11.11
CA ILE A 59 -14.56 -8.93 -10.45
C ILE A 59 -15.48 -8.27 -9.42
N ASP A 60 -16.79 -8.37 -9.64
CA ASP A 60 -17.77 -7.90 -8.67
C ASP A 60 -17.73 -8.75 -7.40
N THR A 61 -17.60 -8.10 -6.26
CA THR A 61 -17.54 -8.77 -4.95
C THR A 61 -18.51 -8.16 -3.95
N ARG A 62 -18.85 -8.98 -2.96
CA ARG A 62 -19.55 -8.53 -1.76
C ARG A 62 -18.61 -8.65 -0.57
N TRP A 63 -18.60 -7.61 0.26
CA TRP A 63 -17.83 -7.59 1.48
C TRP A 63 -18.62 -8.29 2.59
N ASN A 64 -17.96 -9.11 3.40
CA ASN A 64 -18.59 -9.67 4.59
C ASN A 64 -18.70 -8.57 5.66
N GLU A 65 -19.86 -7.91 5.73
CA GLU A 65 -20.11 -6.82 6.69
C GLU A 65 -20.08 -7.27 8.16
N ALA A 66 -20.20 -8.57 8.44
CA ALA A 66 -20.06 -9.11 9.79
C ALA A 66 -18.60 -9.33 10.22
N MET A 67 -17.63 -9.20 9.30
CA MET A 67 -16.22 -9.39 9.62
C MET A 67 -15.64 -8.14 10.27
N GLN A 68 -15.33 -8.22 11.56
CA GLN A 68 -14.80 -7.11 12.35
C GLN A 68 -13.38 -7.38 12.90
N ASP A 69 -12.76 -8.50 12.52
CA ASP A 69 -11.44 -8.87 13.03
C ASP A 69 -10.33 -8.17 12.23
N ARG A 70 -9.76 -7.10 12.80
CA ARG A 70 -8.50 -6.46 12.34
C ARG A 70 -8.45 -6.15 10.83
N GLY A 71 -9.59 -5.82 10.23
CA GLY A 71 -9.68 -5.50 8.80
C GLY A 71 -9.55 -6.71 7.87
N TYR A 72 -9.78 -7.95 8.33
CA TYR A 72 -9.60 -9.17 7.55
C TYR A 72 -10.40 -9.20 6.23
N VAL A 73 -11.49 -8.41 6.13
CA VAL A 73 -12.22 -8.23 4.87
C VAL A 73 -11.30 -7.74 3.75
N TYR A 74 -10.28 -6.92 4.04
CA TYR A 74 -9.30 -6.47 3.04
C TYR A 74 -8.49 -7.64 2.50
N ALA A 75 -8.08 -8.57 3.36
CA ALA A 75 -7.39 -9.79 2.97
C ALA A 75 -8.27 -10.66 2.05
N GLN A 76 -9.57 -10.78 2.38
CA GLN A 76 -10.52 -11.51 1.54
C GLN A 76 -10.58 -10.92 0.12
N GLN A 77 -10.74 -9.60 0.00
CA GLN A 77 -10.83 -8.94 -1.31
C GLN A 77 -9.51 -8.99 -2.08
N LYS A 78 -8.38 -8.76 -1.40
CA LYS A 78 -7.04 -8.91 -1.96
C LYS A 78 -6.83 -10.29 -2.56
N MET A 79 -7.19 -11.34 -1.81
CA MET A 79 -7.03 -12.72 -2.27
C MET A 79 -7.97 -13.09 -3.42
N ILE A 80 -9.20 -12.55 -3.47
CA ILE A 80 -10.10 -12.76 -4.62
C ILE A 80 -9.46 -12.23 -5.91
N ALA A 81 -8.92 -11.01 -5.90
CA ALA A 81 -8.23 -10.44 -7.05
C ALA A 81 -6.93 -11.21 -7.36
N GLN A 82 -6.13 -11.52 -6.34
CA GLN A 82 -4.87 -12.25 -6.48
C GLN A 82 -5.07 -13.64 -7.12
N PHE A 83 -6.03 -14.43 -6.65
CA PHE A 83 -6.28 -15.79 -7.16
C PHE A 83 -6.85 -15.81 -8.57
N ASN A 84 -7.22 -14.65 -9.11
CA ASN A 84 -7.62 -14.49 -10.50
C ASN A 84 -6.46 -14.02 -11.40
N CYS A 85 -5.27 -13.74 -10.86
CA CYS A 85 -4.08 -13.44 -11.65
C CYS A 85 -3.57 -14.68 -12.39
N SER A 86 -3.14 -14.51 -13.63
CA SER A 86 -2.61 -15.58 -14.49
C SER A 86 -1.14 -15.39 -14.91
N GLY A 87 -0.51 -14.29 -14.51
CA GLY A 87 0.90 -14.01 -14.75
C GLY A 87 1.84 -14.81 -13.87
N ASP A 88 3.14 -14.77 -14.20
CA ASP A 88 4.22 -15.34 -13.41
C ASP A 88 4.39 -14.59 -12.09
N TRP A 89 4.24 -13.27 -12.16
CA TRP A 89 4.26 -12.34 -11.03
C TRP A 89 2.89 -11.72 -10.83
N ALA A 90 2.44 -11.69 -9.57
CA ALA A 90 1.26 -10.95 -9.14
C ALA A 90 1.70 -9.68 -8.40
N PHE A 91 1.45 -8.51 -9.01
CA PHE A 91 1.81 -7.19 -8.49
C PHE A 91 0.59 -6.53 -7.83
N TYR A 92 0.57 -6.56 -6.51
CA TYR A 92 -0.40 -5.87 -5.69
C TYR A 92 -0.06 -4.38 -5.54
N LEU A 93 -1.04 -3.51 -5.73
CA LEU A 93 -0.93 -2.08 -5.42
C LEU A 93 -2.21 -1.62 -4.72
N GLU A 94 -2.09 -0.97 -3.56
CA GLU A 94 -3.24 -0.38 -2.87
C GLU A 94 -3.73 0.90 -3.58
N GLY A 95 -5.02 1.24 -3.44
CA GLY A 95 -5.62 2.39 -4.13
C GLY A 95 -5.06 3.76 -3.72
N ASP A 96 -4.21 3.83 -2.69
CA ASP A 96 -3.43 5.00 -2.28
C ASP A 96 -1.92 4.86 -2.54
N GLU A 97 -1.50 3.85 -3.30
CA GLU A 97 -0.10 3.63 -3.68
C GLU A 97 0.11 3.90 -5.17
N VAL A 98 1.18 4.62 -5.49
CA VAL A 98 1.49 5.05 -6.86
C VAL A 98 2.97 4.75 -7.16
N LEU A 99 3.24 4.28 -8.37
CA LEU A 99 4.61 4.12 -8.89
C LEU A 99 5.08 5.40 -9.58
N HIS A 100 6.37 5.70 -9.46
CA HIS A 100 6.99 6.77 -10.25
C HIS A 100 7.30 6.27 -11.65
N GLU A 101 6.99 7.06 -12.67
CA GLU A 101 7.16 6.67 -14.09
C GLU A 101 8.61 6.30 -14.44
N GLN A 102 9.58 6.90 -13.74
CA GLN A 102 11.02 6.64 -13.92
C GLN A 102 11.46 5.26 -13.41
N ASP A 103 10.69 4.65 -12.52
CA ASP A 103 11.07 3.40 -11.86
C ASP A 103 10.52 2.14 -12.57
N LEU A 104 9.62 2.33 -13.53
CA LEU A 104 8.90 1.22 -14.19
C LEU A 104 9.84 0.24 -14.89
N GLU A 105 10.88 0.74 -15.57
CA GLU A 105 11.88 -0.09 -16.24
C GLU A 105 12.70 -0.90 -15.22
N THR A 106 13.13 -0.27 -14.12
CA THR A 106 13.86 -0.94 -13.02
C THR A 106 13.04 -2.05 -12.39
N ILE A 107 11.75 -1.80 -12.13
CA ILE A 107 10.83 -2.78 -11.55
C ILE A 107 10.67 -3.97 -12.51
N ARG A 108 10.44 -3.70 -13.80
CA ARG A 108 10.31 -4.75 -14.81
C ARG A 108 11.58 -5.57 -14.96
N ALA A 109 12.74 -4.93 -15.10
CA ALA A 109 14.03 -5.60 -15.21
C ALA A 109 14.34 -6.47 -13.98
N THR A 110 13.89 -6.05 -12.79
CA THR A 110 14.06 -6.84 -11.56
C THR A 110 13.16 -8.08 -11.55
N MET A 111 11.90 -7.97 -12.01
CA MET A 111 11.02 -9.13 -12.19
C MET A 111 11.59 -10.12 -13.21
N GLU A 112 12.17 -9.64 -14.31
CA GLU A 112 12.81 -10.48 -15.33
C GLU A 112 14.05 -11.19 -14.77
N ARG A 113 14.91 -10.46 -14.04
CA ARG A 113 16.11 -11.01 -13.40
C ARG A 113 15.81 -12.19 -12.47
N TYR A 114 14.73 -12.09 -11.69
CA TYR A 114 14.38 -13.09 -10.69
C TYR A 114 13.30 -14.08 -11.16
N LEU A 115 12.91 -14.02 -12.44
CA LEU A 115 11.85 -14.86 -12.99
C LEU A 115 12.12 -16.35 -12.73
N ASP A 116 13.33 -16.81 -13.06
CA ASP A 116 13.73 -18.22 -12.96
C ASP A 116 14.41 -18.56 -11.61
N ASP A 117 14.62 -17.58 -10.73
CA ASP A 117 15.21 -17.79 -9.41
C ASP A 117 14.14 -18.16 -8.37
N SER A 118 13.93 -19.47 -8.20
CA SER A 118 13.00 -20.02 -7.21
C SER A 118 13.31 -19.65 -5.75
N ALA A 119 14.52 -19.17 -5.44
CA ALA A 119 14.83 -18.69 -4.09
C ALA A 119 14.17 -17.34 -3.77
N VAL A 120 13.77 -16.58 -4.81
CA VAL A 120 13.04 -15.32 -4.70
C VAL A 120 11.55 -15.56 -4.90
N GLU A 121 10.79 -15.37 -3.84
CA GLU A 121 9.34 -15.56 -3.81
C GLU A 121 8.59 -14.24 -3.94
N ALA A 122 9.20 -13.12 -3.53
CA ALA A 122 8.60 -11.79 -3.57
C ALA A 122 9.60 -10.70 -3.93
N LEU A 123 9.10 -9.56 -4.43
CA LEU A 123 9.86 -8.31 -4.49
C LEU A 123 9.30 -7.30 -3.50
N ILE A 124 10.20 -6.67 -2.75
CA ILE A 124 9.88 -5.66 -1.74
C ILE A 124 10.30 -4.27 -2.21
N PHE A 125 9.52 -3.28 -1.82
CA PHE A 125 9.70 -1.88 -2.21
C PHE A 125 10.03 -1.06 -0.98
N ASP A 126 10.87 -0.05 -1.15
CA ASP A 126 11.00 1.04 -0.18
C ASP A 126 9.72 1.90 -0.21
N TYR A 127 9.43 2.64 0.87
CA TYR A 127 8.20 3.43 0.98
C TYR A 127 8.46 4.91 1.27
N HIS A 128 7.73 5.75 0.54
CA HIS A 128 7.43 7.11 0.93
C HIS A 128 6.01 7.16 1.50
N HIS A 129 5.92 7.07 2.82
CA HIS A 129 4.65 7.24 3.54
C HIS A 129 4.38 8.71 3.74
N PHE A 130 3.57 9.32 2.88
CA PHE A 130 3.20 10.72 3.04
C PHE A 130 2.21 10.90 4.20
N TYR A 131 2.37 11.99 4.95
CA TYR A 131 1.55 12.27 6.13
C TYR A 131 1.22 13.75 6.27
N GLY A 132 -0.07 14.04 6.46
CA GLY A 132 -0.59 15.37 6.73
C GLY A 132 -0.65 16.26 5.48
N SER A 133 0.42 16.29 4.68
CA SER A 133 0.41 16.84 3.32
C SER A 133 1.43 16.10 2.45
N PRO A 134 1.40 16.30 1.12
CA PRO A 134 2.35 15.66 0.20
C PRO A 134 3.82 16.02 0.45
N ASP A 135 4.09 17.08 1.21
CA ASP A 135 5.43 17.59 1.48
C ASP A 135 6.17 16.86 2.61
N TRP A 136 5.50 15.97 3.36
CA TRP A 136 6.08 15.31 4.53
C TRP A 136 6.00 13.79 4.43
N VAL A 137 7.12 13.13 4.71
CA VAL A 137 7.22 11.67 4.79
C VAL A 137 7.46 11.19 6.21
N ALA A 138 6.70 10.19 6.64
CA ALA A 138 6.87 9.54 7.92
C ALA A 138 8.14 8.65 7.94
N ILE A 139 8.95 8.81 8.99
CA ILE A 139 10.24 8.13 9.15
C ILE A 139 10.35 7.31 10.44
N SER A 140 9.35 7.42 11.33
CA SER A 140 9.36 6.66 12.58
C SER A 140 9.17 5.16 12.35
N PRO A 141 9.73 4.29 13.21
CA PRO A 141 9.64 2.83 13.08
C PRO A 141 8.23 2.26 13.30
N GLY A 142 7.26 3.12 13.61
CA GLY A 142 5.84 2.75 13.56
C GLY A 142 5.32 2.52 12.15
N TRP A 143 6.03 3.04 11.14
CA TRP A 143 5.79 2.83 9.72
C TRP A 143 6.78 1.81 9.20
N TYR A 144 6.32 0.85 8.40
CA TYR A 144 7.24 -0.06 7.75
C TYR A 144 8.05 0.71 6.71
N ARG A 145 9.35 0.43 6.60
CA ARG A 145 10.19 1.07 5.57
C ARG A 145 10.07 0.34 4.23
N ARG A 146 9.76 -0.95 4.29
CA ARG A 146 9.63 -1.83 3.14
C ARG A 146 8.46 -2.79 3.28
N ALA A 147 7.77 -3.06 2.19
CA ALA A 147 6.73 -4.08 2.13
C ALA A 147 6.79 -4.89 0.83
N PRO A 148 6.40 -6.18 0.86
CA PRO A 148 6.26 -6.98 -0.34
C PRO A 148 5.02 -6.52 -1.11
N ARG A 149 5.20 -6.28 -2.41
CA ARG A 149 4.10 -5.89 -3.31
C ARG A 149 4.02 -6.78 -4.55
N ILE A 150 5.10 -7.45 -4.90
CA ILE A 150 5.08 -8.48 -5.95
C ILE A 150 5.31 -9.83 -5.29
N ILE A 151 4.46 -10.80 -5.60
CA ILE A 151 4.56 -12.19 -5.15
C ILE A 151 4.56 -13.12 -6.35
N ARG A 152 5.36 -14.18 -6.31
CA ARG A 152 5.35 -15.24 -7.31
C ARG A 152 3.97 -15.90 -7.32
N ASN A 153 3.36 -16.03 -8.49
CA ASN A 153 1.99 -16.53 -8.59
C ASN A 153 1.90 -18.07 -8.59
N THR A 154 3.04 -18.76 -8.68
CA THR A 154 3.15 -20.23 -8.72
C THR A 154 3.41 -20.88 -7.36
N ILE A 155 3.39 -20.11 -6.28
CA ILE A 155 3.60 -20.62 -4.92
C ILE A 155 2.33 -20.51 -4.09
N ARG A 156 2.12 -21.49 -3.21
CA ARG A 156 1.00 -21.46 -2.27
C ARG A 156 1.21 -20.37 -1.22
N ASN A 157 0.39 -19.33 -1.28
CA ASN A 157 0.42 -18.23 -0.34
C ASN A 157 -1.01 -17.73 -0.04
N TYR A 158 -1.15 -17.00 1.07
CA TYR A 158 -2.37 -16.31 1.46
C TYR A 158 -2.02 -14.95 2.07
N SER A 159 -2.99 -14.05 2.18
CA SER A 159 -2.84 -12.76 2.84
C SER A 159 -3.71 -12.71 4.10
N PRO A 160 -3.14 -12.48 5.31
CA PRO A 160 -3.92 -12.34 6.55
C PRO A 160 -4.49 -10.93 6.75
N ASP A 161 -4.00 -9.94 6.00
CA ASP A 161 -4.53 -8.57 5.93
C ASP A 161 -4.28 -7.99 4.52
N GLY A 162 -4.56 -6.69 4.32
CA GLY A 162 -4.25 -6.01 3.06
C GLY A 162 -2.74 -5.89 2.78
N LEU A 163 -1.90 -5.85 3.81
CA LEU A 163 -0.53 -5.37 3.69
C LEU A 163 0.45 -6.40 3.12
N PHE A 164 0.43 -7.67 3.57
CA PHE A 164 1.50 -8.61 3.25
C PHE A 164 1.02 -10.00 2.85
N PHE A 165 1.99 -10.88 2.52
CA PHE A 165 1.77 -12.25 2.09
C PHE A 165 2.39 -13.24 3.07
N VAL A 166 1.80 -14.42 3.18
CA VAL A 166 2.30 -15.55 3.95
C VAL A 166 2.39 -16.77 3.04
N VAL A 167 3.60 -17.31 2.90
CA VAL A 167 3.90 -18.52 2.12
C VAL A 167 3.63 -19.75 2.98
N MET A 168 2.99 -20.75 2.36
CA MET A 168 2.57 -21.98 3.01
C MET A 168 3.33 -23.18 2.46
N ASP A 169 4.47 -23.50 3.08
CA ASP A 169 5.19 -24.75 2.78
C ASP A 169 4.41 -25.97 3.28
N LYS A 170 3.64 -25.80 4.36
CA LYS A 170 2.81 -26.82 5.02
C LYS A 170 1.41 -26.27 5.25
N ASN A 171 0.46 -27.15 5.56
CA ASN A 171 -0.96 -26.79 5.69
C ASN A 171 -1.29 -25.87 6.88
N LYS A 172 -0.51 -25.91 7.97
CA LYS A 172 -0.90 -25.29 9.27
C LYS A 172 -0.07 -24.09 9.68
N GLN A 173 1.16 -23.96 9.18
CA GLN A 173 2.08 -22.91 9.59
C GLN A 173 2.69 -22.26 8.36
N GLY A 174 2.46 -20.96 8.25
CA GLY A 174 3.03 -20.13 7.21
C GLY A 174 4.27 -19.38 7.68
N ARG A 175 4.97 -18.77 6.72
CA ARG A 175 6.13 -17.90 6.94
C ARG A 175 6.07 -16.71 5.99
N TYR A 176 6.83 -15.66 6.29
CA TYR A 176 7.01 -14.58 5.33
C TYR A 176 7.77 -15.05 4.08
N PRO A 177 7.50 -14.45 2.91
CA PRO A 177 8.19 -14.77 1.68
C PRO A 177 9.67 -14.41 1.77
N LYS A 178 10.51 -15.19 1.08
CA LYS A 178 11.88 -14.83 0.75
C LYS A 178 11.85 -13.77 -0.34
N ALA A 179 12.49 -12.63 -0.09
CA ALA A 179 12.34 -11.47 -0.96
C ALA A 179 13.66 -10.88 -1.43
N ALA A 180 13.64 -10.34 -2.64
CA ALA A 180 14.67 -9.43 -3.17
C ALA A 180 14.13 -8.00 -3.22
N LEU A 181 15.03 -7.02 -3.29
CA LEU A 181 14.66 -5.61 -3.47
C LEU A 181 14.15 -5.40 -4.90
N ALA A 182 13.03 -4.69 -5.05
CA ALA A 182 12.49 -4.26 -6.35
C ALA A 182 13.35 -3.16 -7.01
N GLY A 183 14.19 -2.48 -6.22
CA GLY A 183 15.04 -1.39 -6.71
C GLY A 183 14.31 -0.05 -6.89
N ALA A 184 13.07 0.07 -6.39
CA ALA A 184 12.25 1.27 -6.52
C ALA A 184 11.41 1.52 -5.24
N PRO A 185 11.08 2.78 -4.93
CA PRO A 185 10.13 3.12 -3.88
C PRO A 185 8.67 3.09 -4.38
N ILE A 186 7.74 2.96 -3.43
CA ILE A 186 6.31 3.22 -3.62
C ILE A 186 5.92 4.51 -2.93
N TYR A 187 5.14 5.32 -3.62
CA TYR A 187 4.61 6.59 -3.14
C TYR A 187 3.22 6.33 -2.54
N HIS A 188 3.13 6.34 -1.20
CA HIS A 188 1.92 5.96 -0.49
C HIS A 188 1.26 7.19 0.13
N TYR A 189 0.09 7.55 -0.42
CA TYR A 189 -0.70 8.74 -0.12
C TYR A 189 -1.84 8.50 0.89
N GLY A 190 -1.73 7.46 1.72
CA GLY A 190 -2.83 7.02 2.58
C GLY A 190 -3.25 8.02 3.67
N HIS A 191 -2.35 8.93 4.06
CA HIS A 191 -2.55 9.93 5.13
C HIS A 191 -2.34 11.37 4.66
N VAL A 192 -2.67 11.68 3.40
CA VAL A 192 -2.59 13.06 2.89
C VAL A 192 -3.88 13.56 2.25
N ARG A 193 -4.98 12.82 2.40
CA ARG A 193 -6.30 13.28 1.93
C ARG A 193 -6.77 14.49 2.72
N SER A 194 -7.65 15.31 2.13
CA SER A 194 -8.35 16.36 2.89
C SER A 194 -8.97 15.81 4.17
N ALA A 195 -8.98 16.63 5.23
CA ALA A 195 -9.45 16.19 6.54
C ALA A 195 -10.89 15.61 6.50
N ALA A 196 -11.75 16.14 5.64
CA ALA A 196 -13.12 15.65 5.44
C ALA A 196 -13.14 14.21 4.88
N ARG A 197 -12.37 13.93 3.82
CA ARG A 197 -12.26 12.58 3.22
C ARG A 197 -11.65 11.58 4.20
N MET A 198 -10.64 12.00 4.95
CA MET A 198 -10.01 11.15 5.95
C MET A 198 -10.98 10.78 7.09
N ARG A 199 -11.79 11.74 7.55
CA ARG A 199 -12.85 11.49 8.54
C ARG A 199 -13.89 10.52 8.02
N GLU A 200 -14.32 10.68 6.77
CA GLU A 200 -15.30 9.78 6.15
C GLU A 200 -14.74 8.35 6.02
N LYS A 201 -13.47 8.20 5.61
CA LYS A 201 -12.78 6.91 5.65
C LYS A 201 -12.84 6.29 7.03
N ILE A 202 -12.45 7.04 8.06
CA ILE A 202 -12.41 6.52 9.44
C ILE A 202 -13.80 6.02 9.87
N ASN A 203 -14.85 6.79 9.58
CA ASN A 203 -16.23 6.43 9.91
C ASN A 203 -16.69 5.13 9.22
N GLN A 204 -16.42 4.99 7.92
CA GLN A 204 -16.86 3.79 7.18
C GLN A 204 -16.04 2.56 7.52
N VAL A 205 -14.73 2.73 7.66
CA VAL A 205 -13.77 1.61 7.71
C VAL A 205 -13.66 1.01 9.11
N SER A 206 -13.83 1.79 10.19
CA SER A 206 -13.59 1.32 11.58
C SER A 206 -14.45 0.12 11.97
N ARG A 207 -15.63 -0.06 11.35
CA ARG A 207 -16.48 -1.24 11.58
C ARG A 207 -15.74 -2.56 11.36
N TYR A 208 -14.81 -2.62 10.41
CA TYR A 208 -14.07 -3.84 10.07
C TYR A 208 -12.93 -4.14 11.05
N TRP A 209 -12.67 -3.25 12.01
CA TRP A 209 -11.69 -3.42 13.09
C TRP A 209 -12.35 -3.67 14.46
N GLY A 210 -13.68 -3.68 14.52
CA GLY A 210 -14.42 -4.00 15.75
C GLY A 210 -14.30 -2.93 16.84
N HIS A 211 -14.04 -1.67 16.46
CA HIS A 211 -13.99 -0.55 17.38
C HIS A 211 -14.76 0.65 16.84
N GLU A 212 -15.18 1.53 17.76
CA GLU A 212 -15.78 2.81 17.39
C GLU A 212 -14.79 3.67 16.59
N PRO A 213 -15.27 4.45 15.59
CA PRO A 213 -14.41 5.34 14.83
C PRO A 213 -13.70 6.35 15.75
N PRO A 214 -12.36 6.42 15.73
CA PRO A 214 -11.65 7.46 16.47
C PRO A 214 -12.02 8.85 15.91
N LYS A 215 -12.14 9.83 16.79
CA LYS A 215 -12.35 11.22 16.37
C LYS A 215 -11.13 11.72 15.58
N PHE A 216 -11.37 12.23 14.38
CA PHE A 216 -10.35 12.84 13.54
C PHE A 216 -10.76 14.26 13.15
N GLU A 217 -10.09 15.23 13.76
CA GLU A 217 -10.27 16.65 13.46
C GLU A 217 -9.27 17.12 12.41
N THR A 218 -7.99 16.85 12.64
CA THR A 218 -6.88 17.19 11.76
C THR A 218 -5.72 16.21 11.93
N TYR A 219 -4.74 16.29 11.04
CA TYR A 219 -3.49 15.55 11.12
C TYR A 219 -2.62 16.08 12.25
N ALA A 220 -2.12 15.18 13.08
CA ALA A 220 -1.21 15.50 14.17
C ALA A 220 -0.23 14.34 14.37
N ILE A 221 1.06 14.66 14.36
CA ILE A 221 2.13 13.68 14.53
C ILE A 221 3.32 14.35 15.20
N ASP A 222 4.07 13.57 15.97
CA ASP A 222 5.38 13.96 16.47
C ASP A 222 6.27 14.54 15.34
N PRO A 223 6.76 15.79 15.46
CA PRO A 223 7.61 16.40 14.43
C PRO A 223 8.94 15.65 14.20
N GLN A 224 9.39 14.83 15.16
CA GLN A 224 10.57 13.97 14.96
C GLN A 224 10.26 12.69 14.17
N ALA A 225 8.98 12.39 13.94
CA ALA A 225 8.53 11.19 13.24
C ALA A 225 8.31 11.43 11.74
N VAL A 226 8.51 12.66 11.26
CA VAL A 226 8.37 13.07 9.85
C VAL A 226 9.57 13.90 9.40
N ARG A 227 9.78 14.00 8.09
CA ARG A 227 10.74 14.91 7.47
C ARG A 227 10.18 15.46 6.16
N PRO A 228 10.71 16.58 5.65
CA PRO A 228 10.38 17.06 4.31
C PRO A 228 10.68 15.99 3.24
N PHE A 229 9.81 15.90 2.25
CA PHE A 229 10.03 15.13 1.03
C PHE A 229 10.92 15.94 0.08
N GLU A 230 12.00 15.33 -0.39
CA GLU A 230 13.02 16.00 -1.22
C GLU A 230 13.03 15.50 -2.68
N GLY A 231 12.14 14.56 -3.02
CA GLY A 231 12.01 14.01 -4.36
C GLY A 231 10.90 14.68 -5.19
N SER A 232 10.55 14.05 -6.30
CA SER A 232 9.39 14.43 -7.12
C SER A 232 8.23 13.47 -6.93
N HIS A 233 7.01 13.99 -6.92
CA HIS A 233 5.82 13.14 -7.01
C HIS A 233 5.65 12.62 -8.45
N PRO A 234 5.16 11.37 -8.62
CA PRO A 234 4.79 10.82 -9.92
C PRO A 234 3.89 11.77 -10.70
N ALA A 235 4.12 11.93 -12.00
CA ALA A 235 3.36 12.89 -12.80
C ALA A 235 1.85 12.61 -12.77
N VAL A 236 1.47 11.32 -12.74
CA VAL A 236 0.08 10.87 -12.76
C VAL A 236 -0.72 11.33 -11.55
N VAL A 237 -0.08 11.55 -10.39
CA VAL A 237 -0.79 11.91 -9.14
C VAL A 237 -1.04 13.40 -8.97
N ARG A 238 -0.41 14.25 -9.78
CA ARG A 238 -0.47 15.71 -9.63
C ARG A 238 -1.90 16.29 -9.65
N PRO A 239 -2.81 15.86 -10.56
CA PRO A 239 -4.19 16.36 -10.54
C PRO A 239 -4.91 16.03 -9.22
N TRP A 240 -4.71 14.81 -8.71
CA TRP A 240 -5.28 14.39 -7.43
C TRP A 240 -4.71 15.20 -6.26
N LEU A 241 -3.39 15.45 -6.22
CA LEU A 241 -2.78 16.29 -5.19
C LEU A 241 -3.37 17.71 -5.19
N ALA A 242 -3.66 18.26 -6.37
CA ALA A 242 -4.25 19.60 -6.48
C ALA A 242 -5.71 19.64 -6.00
N ALA A 243 -6.46 18.55 -6.15
CA ALA A 243 -7.90 18.51 -5.89
C ALA A 243 -8.29 17.93 -4.52
N GLU A 244 -7.63 16.85 -4.09
CA GLU A 244 -8.10 15.99 -2.98
C GLU A 244 -7.12 15.93 -1.80
N ALA A 245 -5.85 16.28 -1.99
CA ALA A 245 -4.87 16.25 -0.92
C ALA A 245 -5.03 17.42 0.06
N GLU A 246 -4.67 17.17 1.31
CA GLU A 246 -4.53 18.16 2.36
C GLU A 246 -3.34 19.08 2.04
N LYS A 247 -3.62 20.38 1.99
CA LYS A 247 -2.66 21.40 1.55
C LYS A 247 -2.04 22.14 2.72
N GLN A 248 -2.70 22.12 3.88
CA GLN A 248 -2.33 22.95 5.02
C GLN A 248 -1.96 22.05 6.19
N PHE A 249 -0.74 21.51 6.14
CA PHE A 249 -0.16 20.79 7.26
C PHE A 249 1.33 21.12 7.41
N ALA A 250 1.72 21.45 8.63
CA ALA A 250 3.10 21.50 9.07
C ALA A 250 3.18 20.84 10.46
N PRO A 251 4.23 20.04 10.75
CA PRO A 251 4.39 19.43 12.06
C PRO A 251 4.53 20.50 13.15
N ASP A 252 3.68 20.43 14.18
CA ASP A 252 3.67 21.39 15.28
C ASP A 252 4.90 21.19 16.19
N PRO A 253 5.80 22.19 16.32
CA PRO A 253 6.95 22.11 17.23
C PRO A 253 6.55 21.95 18.70
N SER A 254 5.34 22.37 19.09
CA SER A 254 4.81 22.29 20.45
C SER A 254 4.09 20.97 20.75
N HIS A 255 3.98 20.05 19.78
CA HIS A 255 3.32 18.76 19.93
C HIS A 255 3.87 17.98 21.14
N GLN A 256 2.96 17.55 22.02
CA GLN A 256 3.32 16.73 23.18
C GLN A 256 3.34 15.25 22.81
N PRO A 257 4.51 14.58 22.82
CA PRO A 257 4.60 13.20 22.34
C PRO A 257 3.89 12.24 23.28
N THR A 258 3.05 11.40 22.70
CA THR A 258 2.39 10.27 23.35
C THR A 258 3.41 9.23 23.84
N ARG A 259 2.99 8.31 24.71
CA ARG A 259 3.84 7.18 25.16
C ARG A 259 4.39 6.36 23.98
N ARG A 260 3.57 6.16 22.94
CA ARG A 260 3.96 5.44 21.72
C ARG A 260 5.02 6.20 20.93
N GLU A 261 4.86 7.51 20.74
CA GLU A 261 5.83 8.35 20.03
C GLU A 261 7.16 8.43 20.80
N ARG A 262 7.14 8.55 22.13
CA ARG A 262 8.37 8.47 22.95
C ARG A 262 9.12 7.16 22.75
N LYS A 263 8.40 6.03 22.67
CA LYS A 263 8.99 4.73 22.33
C LYS A 263 9.60 4.73 20.93
N HIS A 264 8.91 5.32 19.94
CA HIS A 264 9.44 5.45 18.58
C HIS A 264 10.70 6.34 18.52
N ARG A 265 10.72 7.47 19.25
CA ARG A 265 11.92 8.32 19.39
C ARG A 265 13.11 7.55 19.95
N LEU A 266 12.90 6.75 20.99
CA LEU A 266 13.95 5.88 21.53
C LEU A 266 14.43 4.87 20.50
N ALA A 267 13.51 4.19 19.81
CA ALA A 267 13.85 3.25 18.74
C ALA A 267 14.68 3.92 17.64
N MET A 268 14.30 5.11 17.16
CA MET A 268 15.09 5.87 16.17
C MET A 268 16.49 6.27 16.67
N LYS A 269 16.68 6.46 17.99
CA LYS A 269 18.02 6.68 18.56
C LYS A 269 18.84 5.38 18.52
N LEU A 270 18.24 4.26 18.91
CA LEU A 270 18.90 2.94 18.87
C LEU A 270 19.28 2.53 17.45
N GLU A 271 18.40 2.75 16.47
CA GLU A 271 18.70 2.50 15.05
C GLU A 271 19.94 3.26 14.59
N ARG A 272 20.06 4.55 14.96
CA ARG A 272 21.23 5.38 14.63
C ARG A 272 22.50 4.93 15.34
N TRP A 273 22.41 4.54 16.62
CA TRP A 273 23.58 4.14 17.39
C TRP A 273 24.12 2.76 17.00
N PHE A 274 23.24 1.83 16.66
CA PHE A 274 23.61 0.45 16.40
C PHE A 274 23.56 0.06 14.91
N ASN A 275 23.19 0.99 14.02
CA ASN A 275 22.97 0.76 12.59
C ASN A 275 22.03 -0.44 12.33
N VAL A 276 20.92 -0.48 13.07
CA VAL A 276 19.88 -1.50 12.94
C VAL A 276 18.58 -0.91 12.41
N GLU A 277 17.71 -1.74 11.84
CA GLU A 277 16.37 -1.35 11.41
C GLU A 277 15.33 -2.10 12.24
N LEU A 278 14.58 -1.36 13.06
CA LEU A 278 13.61 -1.85 14.04
C LEU A 278 12.15 -1.80 13.55
N SER A 279 11.90 -1.31 12.34
CA SER A 279 10.57 -1.39 11.71
C SER A 279 10.13 -2.84 11.49
N LYS A 280 8.81 -3.05 11.47
CA LYS A 280 8.23 -4.36 11.13
C LYS A 280 8.64 -4.80 9.73
N LYS A 281 8.94 -6.09 9.58
CA LYS A 281 9.32 -6.72 8.31
C LYS A 281 8.39 -7.90 8.06
N HIS A 282 7.75 -7.90 6.90
CA HIS A 282 6.85 -8.98 6.45
C HIS A 282 7.50 -9.80 5.33
N TYR A 283 8.82 -9.98 5.42
CA TYR A 283 9.66 -10.66 4.43
C TYR A 283 10.94 -11.17 5.10
N ARG A 284 11.64 -12.08 4.42
CA ARG A 284 13.03 -12.45 4.72
C ARG A 284 13.90 -12.12 3.51
N LEU A 285 14.88 -11.23 3.64
CA LEU A 285 15.78 -10.94 2.53
C LEU A 285 16.55 -12.20 2.13
N VAL A 286 16.60 -12.48 0.83
CA VAL A 286 17.58 -13.41 0.28
C VAL A 286 18.96 -12.77 0.46
N ARG A 287 19.90 -13.52 1.04
CA ARG A 287 21.29 -13.07 1.07
C ARG A 287 21.84 -13.27 -0.34
N LYS A 288 22.43 -12.20 -0.90
CA LYS A 288 23.35 -12.36 -2.03
C LYS A 288 24.59 -13.10 -1.56
#